data_AF-A0A2W2K884-F1
#
_entry.id   AF-A0A2W2K884-F1
#
_cell.length_a   1.000
_cell.length_b   1.000
_cell.length_c   1.000
_cell.angle_alpha   90.00
_cell.angle_beta   90.00
_cell.angle_gamma   90.00
#
_symmetry.space_group_name_H-M   'P 1'
#
loop_
_entity.id
_entity.type
_entity.pdbx_description
1 polymer ?
#
loop_
_entity_poly.entity_id
_entity_poly.type
_entity_poly.pdbx_seq_one_letter_code
_entity_poly.pdbx_strand_id
1 'polypeptide(L)'
;SGAALRRSAPEHWYGLATATLAYAKAGHAPRSALTQVTGAIALAATQAAHAVLAARGEWTTNDKGLIARAGLREADDIVAGLEPEPGALTAALDDAEALVRRTVRRT
;
A
#
# COMPACT_ATOMS: atom_id res chain seq x y z
N SER A 1 -23.37 -11.88 -5.02
CA SER A 1 -23.58 -11.02 -6.20
C SER A 1 -22.40 -10.08 -6.37
N GLY A 2 -22.07 -9.65 -7.60
CA GLY A 2 -20.99 -8.67 -7.84
C GLY A 2 -21.20 -7.31 -7.17
N ALA A 3 -22.45 -6.98 -6.79
CA ALA A 3 -22.77 -5.79 -6.00
C ALA A 3 -22.35 -5.91 -4.52
N ALA A 4 -22.39 -7.10 -3.93
CA ALA A 4 -21.94 -7.32 -2.55
C ALA A 4 -20.41 -7.25 -2.46
N LEU A 5 -19.70 -7.84 -3.43
CA LEU A 5 -18.24 -7.79 -3.54
C LEU A 5 -17.71 -6.37 -3.76
N ARG A 6 -18.40 -5.53 -4.56
CA ARG A 6 -18.04 -4.11 -4.75
C ARG A 6 -18.08 -3.27 -3.47
N ARG A 7 -18.84 -3.69 -2.46
CA ARG A 7 -18.97 -2.92 -1.20
C ARG A 7 -17.94 -3.32 -0.15
N SER A 8 -17.69 -4.62 0.02
CA SER A 8 -16.81 -5.11 1.10
C SER A 8 -15.35 -5.26 0.69
N ALA A 9 -15.07 -5.52 -0.59
CA ALA A 9 -13.70 -5.75 -1.05
C ALA A 9 -12.81 -4.51 -0.89
N PRO A 10 -13.26 -3.27 -1.20
CA PRO A 10 -12.41 -2.08 -1.01
C PRO A 10 -11.95 -1.89 0.44
N GLU A 11 -12.88 -1.98 1.39
CA GLU A 11 -12.59 -1.81 2.82
C GLU A 11 -11.65 -2.89 3.35
N HIS A 12 -11.86 -4.15 2.94
CA HIS A 12 -10.98 -5.26 3.31
C HIS A 12 -9.54 -5.03 2.86
N TRP A 13 -9.35 -4.70 1.58
CA TRP A 13 -8.03 -4.47 1.01
C TRP A 13 -7.32 -3.25 1.61
N TYR A 14 -8.06 -2.16 1.83
CA TYR A 14 -7.52 -0.99 2.51
C TYR A 14 -7.12 -1.29 3.96
N GLY A 15 -7.95 -2.05 4.68
CA GLY A 15 -7.63 -2.49 6.04
C GLY A 15 -6.33 -3.29 6.10
N LEU A 16 -6.12 -4.23 5.18
CA LEU A 16 -4.87 -4.99 5.07
C LEU A 16 -3.66 -4.07 4.82
N ALA A 17 -3.77 -3.13 3.87
CA ALA A 17 -2.68 -2.19 3.57
C ALA A 17 -2.27 -1.37 4.81
N THR A 18 -3.24 -0.84 5.54
CA THR A 18 -2.97 -0.07 6.77
C THR A 18 -2.35 -0.93 7.87
N ALA A 19 -2.82 -2.17 8.05
CA ALA A 19 -2.27 -3.08 9.04
C ALA A 19 -0.83 -3.48 8.72
N THR A 20 -0.52 -3.73 7.44
CA THR A 20 0.85 -4.05 6.98
C THR A 20 1.83 -2.91 7.28
N LEU A 21 1.46 -1.66 6.96
CA LEU A 21 2.31 -0.49 7.23
C LEU A 21 2.50 -0.28 8.75
N ALA A 22 1.42 -0.35 9.53
CA ALA A 22 1.48 -0.20 10.99
C ALA A 22 2.38 -1.26 11.65
N TYR A 23 2.29 -2.52 11.20
CA TYR A 23 3.15 -3.59 11.70
C TYR A 23 4.62 -3.35 11.37
N ALA A 24 4.92 -2.93 10.14
CA ALA A 24 6.29 -2.59 9.75
C ALA A 24 6.85 -1.39 10.53
N LYS A 25 6.00 -0.39 10.81
CA LYS A 25 6.37 0.80 11.58
C LYS A 25 6.70 0.47 13.03
N ALA A 26 5.88 -0.35 13.67
CA ALA A 26 6.11 -0.77 15.06
C ALA A 26 7.26 -1.79 15.19
N GLY A 27 7.40 -2.67 14.19
CA GLY A 27 8.29 -3.83 14.28
C GLY A 27 9.60 -3.69 13.53
N HIS A 28 9.57 -3.31 12.25
CA HIS A 28 10.70 -3.38 11.32
C HIS A 28 11.55 -2.11 11.32
N ALA A 29 10.93 -0.93 11.29
CA ALA A 29 11.65 0.35 11.24
C ALA A 29 12.61 0.56 12.43
N PRO A 30 12.26 0.29 13.70
CA PRO A 30 13.16 0.49 14.84
C PRO A 30 14.42 -0.38 14.82
N ARG A 31 14.43 -1.43 13.98
CA ARG A 31 15.52 -2.38 13.84
C ARG A 31 16.33 -2.19 12.56
N SER A 32 16.14 -1.06 11.85
CA SER A 32 16.77 -0.81 10.55
C SER A 32 16.55 -1.95 9.54
N ALA A 33 15.39 -2.62 9.61
CA ALA A 33 15.09 -3.79 8.80
C ALA A 33 14.64 -3.36 7.39
N LEU A 34 15.58 -2.80 6.62
CA LEU A 34 15.35 -2.16 5.32
C LEU A 34 14.55 -3.05 4.37
N THR A 35 15.00 -4.28 4.13
CA THR A 35 14.33 -5.24 3.23
C THR A 35 12.87 -5.49 3.63
N GLN A 36 12.60 -5.63 4.94
CA GLN A 36 11.25 -5.86 5.44
C GLN A 36 10.37 -4.62 5.30
N VAL A 37 10.93 -3.42 5.48
CA VAL A 37 10.20 -2.15 5.25
C VAL A 37 9.88 -1.99 3.76
N THR A 38 10.85 -2.22 2.87
CA THR A 38 10.62 -2.23 1.42
C THR A 38 9.50 -3.20 1.03
N GLY A 39 9.56 -4.44 1.53
CA GLY A 39 8.53 -5.44 1.28
C GLY A 39 7.15 -5.05 1.80
N ALA A 40 7.08 -4.42 2.98
CA ALA A 40 5.83 -3.95 3.56
C ALA A 40 5.20 -2.82 2.73
N ILE A 41 6.00 -1.86 2.25
CA ILE A 41 5.54 -0.77 1.38
C ILE A 41 5.00 -1.34 0.06
N ALA A 42 5.75 -2.25 -0.58
CA ALA A 42 5.32 -2.88 -1.84
C ALA A 42 4.02 -3.69 -1.68
N LEU A 43 3.89 -4.44 -0.59
CA LEU A 43 2.69 -5.22 -0.27
C LEU A 43 1.49 -4.31 -0.01
N ALA A 44 1.66 -3.26 0.81
CA ALA A 44 0.60 -2.32 1.11
C ALA A 44 0.13 -1.55 -0.13
N ALA A 45 1.05 -1.17 -1.03
CA ALA A 45 0.70 -0.56 -2.30
C ALA A 45 -0.13 -1.51 -3.18
N THR A 46 0.23 -2.79 -3.24
CA THR A 46 -0.52 -3.82 -3.98
C THR A 46 -1.94 -4.02 -3.40
N GLN A 47 -2.05 -4.13 -2.08
CA GLN A 47 -3.34 -4.23 -1.39
C GLN A 47 -4.20 -2.98 -1.64
N ALA A 48 -3.63 -1.78 -1.50
CA ALA A 48 -4.34 -0.53 -1.80
C ALA A 48 -4.78 -0.45 -3.27
N ALA A 49 -3.98 -0.97 -4.21
CA ALA A 49 -4.37 -1.05 -5.60
C ALA A 49 -5.59 -1.94 -5.82
N HIS A 50 -5.68 -3.08 -5.13
CA HIS A 50 -6.89 -3.90 -5.14
C HIS A 50 -8.09 -3.18 -4.52
N ALA A 51 -7.89 -2.37 -3.47
CA ALA A 51 -8.96 -1.56 -2.90
C ALA A 51 -9.53 -0.56 -3.93
N VAL A 52 -8.64 0.17 -4.60
CA VAL A 52 -8.98 1.14 -5.65
C VAL A 52 -9.71 0.47 -6.80
N LEU A 53 -9.15 -0.60 -7.38
CA LEU A 53 -9.77 -1.22 -8.55
C LEU A 53 -11.10 -1.90 -8.19
N ALA A 54 -11.23 -2.51 -7.01
CA ALA A 54 -12.49 -3.07 -6.54
C ALA A 54 -13.58 -1.98 -6.39
N ALA A 55 -13.23 -0.79 -5.89
CA ALA A 55 -14.16 0.34 -5.78
C ALA A 55 -14.63 0.84 -7.16
N ARG A 56 -13.74 0.81 -8.17
CA ARG A 56 -14.09 1.10 -9.58
C ARG A 56 -14.88 -0.01 -10.28
N GLY A 57 -15.05 -1.16 -9.65
CA GLY A 57 -15.64 -2.33 -10.26
C GLY A 57 -14.73 -3.02 -11.30
N GLU A 58 -13.43 -2.73 -11.27
CA GLU A 58 -12.40 -3.32 -12.12
C GLU A 58 -11.76 -4.53 -11.38
N TRP A 59 -12.10 -5.74 -11.80
CA TRP A 59 -11.43 -6.95 -11.30
C TRP A 59 -10.25 -7.31 -12.20
N THR A 60 -9.03 -7.17 -11.69
CA THR A 60 -7.83 -7.67 -12.38
C THR A 60 -7.52 -9.09 -11.92
N THR A 61 -7.27 -9.99 -12.88
CA THR A 61 -6.80 -11.37 -12.61
C THR A 61 -5.29 -11.50 -12.76
N ASN A 62 -4.60 -10.43 -13.15
CA ASN A 62 -3.16 -10.36 -13.25
C ASN A 62 -2.62 -9.00 -12.76
N ASP A 63 -1.37 -9.01 -12.31
CA ASP A 63 -0.74 -7.84 -11.66
C ASP A 63 -0.17 -6.83 -12.67
N LYS A 64 -0.30 -7.06 -13.99
CA LYS A 64 0.37 -6.25 -15.00
C LYS A 64 -0.16 -4.82 -14.97
N GLY A 65 0.66 -3.91 -14.44
CA GLY A 65 0.33 -2.50 -14.31
C GLY A 65 -0.67 -2.18 -13.19
N LEU A 66 -0.90 -3.09 -12.24
CA LEU A 66 -1.85 -2.92 -11.14
C LEU A 66 -1.62 -1.60 -10.38
N ILE A 67 -0.39 -1.37 -9.91
CA ILE A 67 0.04 -0.16 -9.19
C ILE A 67 -0.19 1.10 -10.04
N ALA A 68 0.19 1.05 -11.32
CA ALA A 68 0.03 2.17 -12.24
C ALA A 68 -1.44 2.53 -12.48
N ARG A 69 -2.32 1.54 -12.69
CA ARG A 69 -3.75 1.73 -12.92
C ARG A 69 -4.47 2.27 -11.68
N ALA A 70 -4.01 1.87 -10.50
CA ALA A 70 -4.51 2.38 -9.23
C ALA A 70 -4.00 3.79 -8.89
N GLY A 71 -2.99 4.31 -9.60
CA GLY A 71 -2.40 5.62 -9.33
C GLY A 71 -1.38 5.63 -8.18
N LEU A 72 -0.71 4.50 -7.94
CA LEU A 72 0.21 4.29 -6.81
C LEU A 72 1.70 4.27 -7.20
N ARG A 73 2.08 4.80 -8.38
CA ARG A 73 3.49 4.77 -8.83
C ARG A 73 4.47 5.54 -7.94
N GLU A 74 4.00 6.52 -7.17
CA GLU A 74 4.84 7.23 -6.18
C GLU A 74 5.43 6.28 -5.12
N ALA A 75 4.92 5.05 -4.99
CA ALA A 75 5.55 4.01 -4.17
C ALA A 75 6.96 3.64 -4.67
N ASP A 76 7.22 3.74 -5.98
CA ASP A 76 8.56 3.49 -6.55
C ASP A 76 9.57 4.52 -6.04
N ASP A 77 9.16 5.79 -5.94
CA ASP A 77 9.99 6.89 -5.44
C ASP A 77 10.29 6.72 -3.95
N ILE A 78 9.27 6.36 -3.15
CA ILE A 78 9.44 6.06 -1.72
C ILE A 78 10.43 4.91 -1.53
N VAL A 79 10.29 3.81 -2.29
CA VAL A 79 11.18 2.65 -2.19
C VAL A 79 12.61 3.00 -2.64
N ALA A 80 12.76 3.77 -3.71
CA ALA A 80 14.06 4.19 -4.21
C ALA A 80 14.83 5.09 -3.24
N GLY A 81 14.12 5.84 -2.39
CA GLY A 81 14.70 6.74 -1.38
C GLY A 81 14.97 6.12 -0.01
N LEU A 82 14.75 4.83 0.19
CA LEU A 82 14.92 4.21 1.51
C LEU A 82 16.39 4.17 1.96
N GLU A 83 16.62 4.58 3.20
CA GLU A 83 17.90 4.44 3.90
C GLU A 83 17.74 3.52 5.13
N PRO A 84 18.76 2.72 5.52
CA PRO A 84 18.69 1.79 6.65
C PRO A 84 18.80 2.49 8.02
N GLU A 85 18.20 3.67 8.17
CA GLU A 85 18.14 4.46 9.41
C GLU A 85 16.71 4.41 9.98
N PRO A 86 16.51 4.13 11.29
CA PRO A 86 15.17 3.96 11.85
C PRO A 86 14.20 5.12 11.60
N GLY A 87 14.67 6.37 11.72
CA GLY A 87 13.89 7.57 11.44
C GLY A 87 13.49 7.67 9.96
N ALA A 88 14.43 7.46 9.04
CA ALA A 88 14.20 7.45 7.60
C ALA A 88 13.18 6.37 7.20
N LEU A 89 13.31 5.15 7.74
CA LEU A 89 12.34 4.08 7.51
C LEU A 89 10.95 4.40 8.06
N THR A 90 10.88 5.06 9.21
CA THR A 90 9.61 5.50 9.80
C THR A 90 8.94 6.57 8.93
N ALA A 91 9.71 7.54 8.43
CA ALA A 91 9.23 8.59 7.54
C ALA A 91 8.73 8.00 6.21
N ALA A 92 9.46 7.07 5.61
CA ALA A 92 9.02 6.41 4.37
C ALA A 92 7.72 5.61 4.55
N LEU A 93 7.51 4.99 5.73
CA LEU A 93 6.25 4.34 6.06
C LEU A 93 5.10 5.35 6.23
N ASP A 94 5.36 6.51 6.81
CA ASP A 94 4.39 7.62 6.89
C ASP A 94 3.99 8.14 5.51
N ASP A 95 4.97 8.30 4.60
CA ASP A 95 4.71 8.70 3.22
C ASP A 95 3.88 7.64 2.48
N ALA A 96 4.17 6.35 2.70
CA ALA A 96 3.39 5.25 2.14
C ALA A 96 1.96 5.23 2.69
N GLU A 97 1.75 5.47 3.98
CA GLU A 97 0.41 5.60 4.58
C GLU A 97 -0.37 6.77 3.98
N ALA A 98 0.28 7.92 3.79
CA ALA A 98 -0.32 9.08 3.15
C ALA A 98 -0.70 8.81 1.69
N LEU A 99 0.19 8.15 0.93
CA LEU A 99 -0.04 7.72 -0.45
C LEU A 99 -1.22 6.76 -0.57
N VAL A 100 -1.28 5.73 0.27
CA VAL A 100 -2.37 4.74 0.27
C VAL A 100 -3.70 5.43 0.60
N ARG A 101 -3.74 6.21 1.69
CA ARG A 101 -4.94 6.90 2.15
C ARG A 101 -5.49 7.89 1.13
N ARG A 102 -4.62 8.73 0.53
CA ARG A 102 -5.07 9.75 -0.45
C ARG A 102 -5.60 9.10 -1.73
N THR A 103 -5.03 7.96 -2.15
CA THR A 103 -5.40 7.30 -3.41
C THR A 103 -6.74 6.59 -3.27
N VAL A 104 -6.94 5.85 -2.17
CA VAL A 104 -8.22 5.17 -1.91
C VAL A 104 -9.36 6.18 -1.75
N ARG A 105 -9.14 7.32 -1.07
CA ARG A 105 -10.16 8.37 -0.90
C ARG A 105 -10.59 9.10 -2.17
N ARG A 106 -9.77 9.05 -3.24
CA ARG A 106 -10.07 9.68 -4.54
C ARG A 106 -10.86 8.77 -5.48
N THR A 107 -11.08 7.52 -5.10
CA THR A 107 -11.74 6.50 -5.91
C THR A 107 -13.21 6.38 -5.53
#